data_AF-A0A257VRD5-F1
#
_entry.id   AF-A0A257VRD5-F1
#
_cell.length_a   1.000
_cell.length_b   1.000
_cell.length_c   1.000
_cell.angle_alpha   90.00
_cell.angle_beta   90.00
_cell.angle_gamma   90.00
#
_symmetry.space_group_name_H-M   'P 1'
#
loop_
_entity.id
_entity.type
_entity.pdbx_description
1 polymer ?
#
loop_
_entity_poly.entity_id
_entity_poly.type
_entity_poly.pdbx_seq_one_letter_code
_entity_poly.pdbx_strand_id
1 'polypeptide(L)'
;MFERYTEKARRVIFFARYEASQFGSPYIETEHLLLGLLREDKALANRFLRSHAAIESIRKQIEAHTTIREKVSTSVDLPLSHECKRVLAYGAEEAER
;
A
#
# COMPACT_ATOMS: atom_id res chain seq x y z
N MET A 1 4.37 16.53 -1.67
CA MET A 1 3.05 16.04 -1.17
C MET A 1 3.16 15.29 0.15
N PHE A 2 4.11 14.36 0.31
CA PHE A 2 4.25 13.56 1.55
C PHE A 2 5.27 14.12 2.56
N GLU A 3 5.74 15.36 2.41
CA GLU A 3 6.74 15.95 3.31
C GLU A 3 6.26 16.05 4.76
N ARG A 4 4.94 16.12 4.98
CA ARG A 4 4.32 16.15 6.32
C ARG A 4 4.16 14.75 6.94
N TYR A 5 4.45 13.69 6.21
CA TYR A 5 4.30 12.33 6.70
C TYR A 5 5.53 11.89 7.49
N THR A 6 5.29 11.03 8.48
CA THR A 6 6.36 10.35 9.21
C THR A 6 7.21 9.52 8.25
N GLU A 7 8.45 9.22 8.65
CA GLU A 7 9.34 8.34 7.88
C GLU A 7 8.68 6.99 7.56
N LYS A 8 7.98 6.40 8.54
CA LYS A 8 7.23 5.15 8.33
C LYS A 8 6.16 5.31 7.26
N ALA A 9 5.31 6.33 7.35
CA ALA A 9 4.26 6.57 6.37
C ALA A 9 4.81 6.83 4.96
N ARG A 10 5.96 7.51 4.83
CA ARG A 10 6.63 7.66 3.53
C ARG A 10 7.14 6.33 2.97
N ARG A 11 7.67 5.43 3.82
CA ARG A 11 8.08 4.08 3.40
C ARG A 11 6.91 3.20 2.97
N VAL A 12 5.76 3.31 3.65
CA VAL A 12 4.51 2.64 3.23
C VAL A 12 4.17 2.99 1.78
N ILE A 13 4.23 4.27 1.42
CA ILE A 13 3.94 4.74 0.06
C ILE A 13 5.01 4.28 -0.93
N PHE A 14 6.28 4.28 -0.53
CA PHE A 14 7.36 3.74 -1.34
C PHE A 14 7.12 2.26 -1.69
N PHE A 15 6.75 1.44 -0.70
CA PHE A 15 6.42 0.04 -0.92
C PHE A 15 5.12 -0.14 -1.72
N ALA A 16 4.12 0.71 -1.51
CA ALA A 16 2.90 0.70 -2.31
C ALA A 16 3.19 0.94 -3.80
N ARG A 17 4.08 1.89 -4.12
CA ARG A 17 4.53 2.13 -5.50
C ARG A 17 5.25 0.90 -6.08
N TYR A 18 6.08 0.23 -5.28
CA TYR A 18 6.74 -1.01 -5.70
C TYR A 18 5.71 -2.10 -6.03
N GLU A 19 4.71 -2.31 -5.16
CA GLU A 19 3.65 -3.30 -5.41
C GLU A 19 2.86 -2.93 -6.67
N ALA A 20 2.43 -1.67 -6.85
CA ALA A 20 1.75 -1.23 -8.07
C ALA A 20 2.56 -1.54 -9.36
N SER A 21 3.87 -1.32 -9.31
CA SER A 21 4.80 -1.70 -10.39
C SER A 21 4.83 -3.20 -10.65
N GLN A 22 4.82 -4.04 -9.60
CA GLN A 22 4.80 -5.50 -9.73
C GLN A 22 3.49 -6.04 -10.30
N PHE A 23 2.37 -5.38 -10.00
CA PHE A 23 1.06 -5.72 -10.53
C PHE A 23 0.82 -5.14 -11.94
N GLY A 24 1.72 -4.27 -12.41
CA GLY A 24 1.55 -3.56 -13.68
C GLY A 24 0.41 -2.54 -13.65
N SER A 25 0.03 -2.05 -12.46
CA SER A 25 -1.07 -1.11 -12.31
C SER A 25 -0.63 0.30 -12.74
N PRO A 26 -1.45 1.02 -13.51
CA PRO A 26 -1.16 2.40 -13.90
C PRO A 26 -1.34 3.40 -12.74
N TYR A 27 -1.88 2.96 -11.60
CA TYR A 27 -2.11 3.79 -10.42
C TYR A 27 -1.64 3.09 -9.15
N ILE A 28 -1.30 3.87 -8.12
CA ILE A 28 -1.21 3.36 -6.76
C ILE A 28 -2.64 3.26 -6.20
N GLU A 29 -3.17 2.03 -6.24
CA GLU A 29 -4.46 1.63 -5.65
C GLU A 29 -4.39 1.25 -4.17
N THR A 30 -5.55 1.05 -3.54
CA THR A 30 -5.68 0.84 -2.09
C THR A 30 -5.05 -0.47 -1.62
N GLU A 31 -5.10 -1.51 -2.44
CA GLU A 31 -4.49 -2.80 -2.17
C GLU A 31 -2.97 -2.71 -2.12
N HIS A 32 -2.36 -1.91 -3.00
CA HIS A 32 -0.91 -1.67 -2.95
C HIS A 32 -0.52 -0.91 -1.69
N LEU A 33 -1.35 0.05 -1.28
CA LEU A 33 -1.14 0.78 -0.03
C LEU A 33 -1.23 -0.15 1.18
N LEU A 34 -2.19 -1.07 1.20
CA LEU A 34 -2.31 -2.09 2.25
C LEU A 34 -1.08 -3.02 2.27
N LEU A 35 -0.65 -3.53 1.12
CA LEU A 35 0.56 -4.36 1.03
C LEU A 35 1.82 -3.60 1.49
N GLY A 36 1.93 -2.32 1.13
CA GLY A 36 2.99 -1.43 1.61
C GLY A 36 2.97 -1.24 3.13
N LEU A 37 1.79 -1.11 3.73
CA LEU A 37 1.60 -0.99 5.18
C LEU A 37 2.04 -2.26 5.91
N LEU A 38 1.58 -3.42 5.43
CA LEU A 38 1.92 -4.72 5.99
C LEU A 38 3.42 -5.03 5.89
N ARG A 39 4.09 -4.48 4.88
CA ARG A 39 5.53 -4.62 4.67
C ARG A 39 6.36 -3.72 5.59
N GLU A 40 5.98 -2.46 5.76
CA GLU A 40 6.72 -1.49 6.58
C GLU A 40 6.53 -1.76 8.08
N ASP A 41 5.28 -1.89 8.55
CA ASP A 41 5.00 -1.97 9.99
C ASP A 41 4.61 -3.38 10.44
N LYS A 42 5.63 -4.22 10.59
CA LYS A 42 5.46 -5.59 11.09
C LYS A 42 4.86 -5.66 12.49
N ALA A 43 5.12 -4.66 13.34
CA ALA A 43 4.56 -4.63 14.69
C ALA A 43 3.05 -4.34 14.64
N LEU A 44 2.64 -3.40 13.81
CA LEU A 44 1.22 -3.12 13.53
C LEU A 44 0.54 -4.35 12.91
N ALA A 45 1.16 -4.94 11.89
CA ALA A 45 0.64 -6.14 11.24
C ALA A 45 0.47 -7.30 12.25
N ASN A 46 1.44 -7.54 13.11
CA ASN A 46 1.34 -8.58 14.16
C ASN A 46 0.26 -8.25 15.19
N ARG A 47 0.10 -6.98 15.56
CA ARG A 47 -0.93 -6.52 16.50
C ARG A 47 -2.34 -6.80 15.99
N PHE A 48 -2.60 -6.57 14.71
CA PHE A 48 -3.93 -6.73 14.12
C PHE A 48 -4.18 -8.11 13.50
N LEU A 49 -3.17 -8.74 12.91
CA LEU A 49 -3.35 -9.95 12.10
C LEU A 49 -2.98 -11.25 12.81
N ARG A 50 -2.54 -11.22 14.07
CA ARG A 50 -2.29 -12.35 14.99
C ARG A 50 -1.30 -13.44 14.51
N SER A 51 -1.02 -13.54 13.21
CA SER A 51 -0.13 -14.55 12.61
C SER A 51 0.38 -14.10 11.24
N HIS A 52 1.56 -14.60 10.86
CA HIS A 52 2.11 -14.37 9.53
C HIS A 52 1.26 -15.01 8.41
N ALA A 53 0.58 -16.12 8.71
CA ALA A 53 -0.33 -16.78 7.77
C ALA A 53 -1.50 -15.88 7.34
N ALA A 54 -1.97 -14.98 8.21
CA ALA A 54 -3.00 -14.01 7.87
C ALA A 54 -2.50 -12.95 6.86
N ILE A 55 -1.25 -12.50 7.00
CA ILE A 55 -0.63 -11.56 6.04
C ILE A 55 -0.53 -12.22 4.66
N GLU A 56 -0.06 -13.47 4.61
CA GLU A 56 0.02 -14.23 3.36
C GLU A 56 -1.36 -14.49 2.75
N SER A 57 -2.37 -14.75 3.58
CA SER A 57 -3.76 -14.90 3.11
C SER A 57 -4.29 -13.62 2.47
N ILE A 58 -4.00 -12.44 3.04
CA ILE A 58 -4.40 -11.15 2.47
C ILE A 58 -3.73 -10.95 1.10
N ARG A 59 -2.42 -11.22 1.00
CA ARG A 59 -1.70 -11.10 -0.28
C ARG A 59 -2.31 -12.02 -1.34
N LYS A 60 -2.58 -13.28 -1.01
CA LYS A 60 -3.23 -14.23 -1.92
C LYS A 60 -4.62 -13.78 -2.37
N GLN A 61 -5.41 -13.20 -1.47
CA GLN A 61 -6.72 -12.66 -1.83
C GLN A 61 -6.59 -11.48 -2.78
N ILE A 62 -5.66 -10.55 -2.52
CA ILE A 62 -5.41 -9.43 -3.45
C ILE A 62 -4.99 -9.96 -4.83
N GLU A 63 -4.01 -10.87 -4.89
CA GLU A 63 -3.56 -11.47 -6.15
C GLU A 63 -4.66 -12.21 -6.90
N ALA A 64 -5.60 -12.86 -6.20
CA ALA A 64 -6.74 -13.54 -6.82
C ALA A 64 -7.81 -12.58 -7.38
N HIS A 65 -7.88 -11.35 -6.87
CA HIS A 65 -8.90 -10.36 -7.23
C HIS A 65 -8.36 -9.19 -8.07
N THR A 66 -7.04 -9.09 -8.25
CA THR A 66 -6.40 -8.03 -9.04
C THR A 66 -5.91 -8.57 -10.38
N THR A 67 -6.22 -7.86 -11.46
CA THR A 67 -5.70 -8.19 -12.80
C THR A 67 -4.22 -7.84 -12.89
N ILE A 68 -3.36 -8.88 -12.92
CA ILE A 68 -1.92 -8.70 -13.12
C ILE A 68 -1.64 -8.35 -14.59
N ARG A 69 -0.93 -7.23 -14.80
CA ARG A 69 -0.48 -6.76 -16.12
C ARG A 69 1.03 -6.91 -16.24
N GLU A 70 1.56 -6.54 -17.39
CA GLU A 70 3.01 -6.46 -17.57
C GLU A 70 3.61 -5.47 -16.56
N LYS A 71 4.69 -5.90 -15.91
CA LYS A 71 5.36 -5.11 -14.87
C LYS A 71 5.86 -3.80 -15.47
N VAL A 72 5.53 -2.69 -14.80
CA VAL A 72 6.04 -1.37 -15.16
C VAL A 72 7.28 -1.05 -14.33
N SER A 73 8.22 -0.29 -14.89
CA SER A 73 9.40 0.15 -14.14
C SER A 73 8.99 0.98 -12.91
N THR A 74 9.66 0.76 -11.77
CA THR A 74 9.49 1.58 -10.56
C THR A 74 9.96 3.03 -10.73
N SER A 75 10.66 3.34 -11.83
CA SER A 75 11.07 4.70 -12.20
C SER A 75 9.94 5.50 -12.85
N VAL A 76 8.84 4.86 -13.27
CA VAL A 76 7.66 5.54 -13.76
C VAL A 76 6.98 6.20 -12.57
N ASP A 77 6.66 7.49 -12.71
CA ASP A 77 5.88 8.19 -11.69
C ASP A 77 4.43 7.69 -11.76
N LEU A 78 3.99 6.97 -10.72
CA LEU A 78 2.67 6.36 -10.66
C LEU A 78 1.74 7.25 -9.83
N PRO A 79 0.69 7.85 -10.45
CA PRO A 79 -0.26 8.65 -9.71
C PRO A 79 -1.08 7.81 -8.72
N LEU A 80 -1.54 8.42 -7.64
CA LEU A 80 -2.52 7.80 -6.74
C LEU A 80 -3.90 7.74 -7.40
N SER A 81 -4.58 6.61 -7.24
CA SER A 81 -6.02 6.48 -7.56
C SER A 81 -6.86 7.42 -6.68
N HIS A 82 -8.11 7.70 -7.09
CA HIS A 82 -9.03 8.51 -6.29
C HIS A 82 -9.29 7.89 -4.90
N GLU A 83 -9.50 6.58 -4.86
CA GLU A 83 -9.74 5.87 -3.59
C GLU A 83 -8.49 5.87 -2.70
N CYS A 84 -7.29 5.72 -3.26
CA CYS A 84 -6.06 5.82 -2.46
C CYS A 84 -5.89 7.22 -1.85
N LYS A 85 -6.19 8.29 -2.61
CA LYS A 85 -6.19 9.66 -2.06
C LYS A 85 -7.19 9.82 -0.91
N ARG A 86 -8.38 9.24 -1.02
CA ARG A 86 -9.38 9.24 0.07
C ARG A 86 -8.89 8.51 1.31
N VAL A 87 -8.30 7.33 1.15
CA VAL A 87 -7.72 6.57 2.27
C VAL A 87 -6.63 7.37 2.98
N LEU A 88 -5.76 8.04 2.24
CA LEU A 88 -4.73 8.91 2.84
C LEU A 88 -5.33 10.13 3.55
N ALA A 89 -6.43 10.69 3.03
CA ALA A 89 -7.15 11.78 3.70
C ALA A 89 -7.78 11.31 5.02
N TYR A 90 -8.42 10.14 5.05
CA TYR A 90 -8.91 9.55 6.30
C TYR A 90 -7.77 9.28 7.29
N GLY A 91 -6.63 8.77 6.82
CA GLY A 91 -5.46 8.58 7.67
C GLY A 91 -4.90 9.88 8.26
N ALA A 92 -5.01 11.00 7.52
CA ALA A 92 -4.64 12.31 8.03
C ALA A 92 -5.64 12.83 9.07
N GLU A 93 -6.95 12.70 8.82
CA GLU A 93 -8.01 13.09 9.75
C GLU A 93 -7.92 12.30 11.07
N GLU A 94 -7.71 10.98 11.00
CA GLU A 94 -7.53 10.14 12.19
C GLU A 94 -6.25 10.45 12.97
N ALA A 95 -5.22 11.01 12.33
CA ALA A 95 -3.99 11.43 13.00
C ALA A 95 -4.13 12.76 13.75
N GLU A 96 -5.17 13.54 13.44
CA GLU A 96 -5.49 14.82 14.09
C GLU A 96 -6.47 14.67 15.27
N ARG A 97 -7.07 13.48 15.46
CA ARG A 97 -7.96 13.15 16.58
C ARG A 97 -7.18 12.74 17.83
#